data_AF-A0A9W6P8R6-F1
#
_entry.id   AF-A0A9W6P8R6-F1
#
_cell.length_a   1.000
_cell.length_b   1.000
_cell.length_c   1.000
_cell.angle_alpha   90.00
_cell.angle_beta   90.00
_cell.angle_gamma   90.00
#
_symmetry.space_group_name_H-M   'P 1'
#
loop_
_entity.id
_entity.type
_entity.pdbx_description
1 polymer ?
#
loop_
_entity_poly.entity_id
_entity_poly.type
_entity_poly.pdbx_seq_one_letter_code
_entity_poly.pdbx_strand_id
1 'polypeptide(L)' 'MFYRQFAVKLSLPDKTLQGVTELAETGNLRFGPLIQWAQSWADYFGQPVPWQASQNGKLVREGVARPASADRATVEGSSR' A
#
# COMPACT_ATOMS: atom_id res chain seq x y z
N MET A 1 -14.51 19.79 1.07
CA MET A 1 -13.61 18.66 1.40
C MET A 1 -12.21 19.21 1.39
N PHE A 2 -11.50 19.18 2.51
CA PHE A 2 -10.13 19.71 2.61
C PHE A 2 -9.13 18.59 2.40
N TYR A 3 -8.03 18.91 1.71
CA TYR A 3 -6.89 18.02 1.52
C TYR A 3 -5.73 18.53 2.36
N ARG A 4 -4.91 17.61 2.86
CA ARG A 4 -3.66 17.93 3.53
C ARG A 4 -2.53 17.10 2.95
N GLN A 5 -1.34 17.68 3.04
CA GLN A 5 -0.12 16.98 2.70
C GLN A 5 0.22 15.95 3.77
N PHE A 6 0.60 14.77 3.30
CA PHE A 6 1.13 13.68 4.10
C PHE A 6 2.46 13.24 3.49
N ALA A 7 3.48 13.13 4.34
CA ALA A 7 4.69 12.41 3.99
C ALA A 7 4.36 10.91 3.97
N VAL A 8 4.70 10.23 2.89
CA VAL A 8 4.43 8.79 2.72
C VAL A 8 5.72 8.05 2.51
N LYS A 9 5.75 6.81 3.01
CA LYS A 9 6.86 5.89 2.85
C LYS A 9 6.32 4.50 2.53
N LEU A 10 6.84 3.85 1.50
CA LEU A 10 6.60 2.44 1.19
C LEU A 10 7.95 1.72 1.21
N SER A 11 8.01 0.62 1.94
CA SER A 11 9.21 -0.24 2.02
C SER A 11 9.04 -1.39 1.02
N LEU A 12 9.65 -1.26 -0.15
CA LEU A 12 9.69 -2.32 -1.15
C LEU A 12 10.87 -3.28 -0.87
N PRO A 13 10.89 -4.47 -1.48
CA PRO A 13 11.99 -5.42 -1.27
C PRO A 13 13.36 -4.89 -1.71
N ASP A 14 13.40 -4.06 -2.76
CA ASP A 14 14.62 -3.55 -3.39
C ASP A 14 14.96 -2.11 -3.00
N LYS A 15 13.96 -1.32 -2.56
CA LYS A 15 14.14 0.10 -2.23
C LYS A 15 13.05 0.64 -1.32
N THR A 16 13.27 1.84 -0.81
CA THR A 16 12.21 2.64 -0.17
C THR A 16 11.72 3.69 -1.14
N LEU A 17 10.40 3.78 -1.33
CA LEU A 17 9.76 4.92 -1.97
C LEU A 17 9.29 5.90 -0.91
N GLN A 18 9.66 7.17 -1.06
CA GLN A 18 9.29 8.23 -0.11
C GLN A 18 8.90 9.50 -0.87
N GLY A 19 7.92 10.23 -0.35
CA GLY A 19 7.45 11.46 -0.98
C GLY A 19 6.34 12.13 -0.18
N VAL A 20 5.73 13.15 -0.79
CA VAL A 20 4.58 13.87 -0.23
C VAL A 20 3.39 13.69 -1.16
N THR A 21 2.22 13.45 -0.59
CA THR A 21 0.95 13.35 -1.34
C THR A 21 -0.16 14.09 -0.61
N GLU A 22 -1.19 14.48 -1.36
CA GLU A 22 -2.38 15.16 -0.83
C GLU A 22 -3.51 14.15 -0.63
N LEU A 23 -3.94 13.98 0.62
CA LEU A 23 -5.06 13.10 0.97
C LEU A 23 -6.15 13.92 1.66
N ALA A 24 -7.38 13.43 1.60
CA ALA A 24 -8.49 14.04 2.31
C ALA A 24 -8.14 14.18 3.80
N GLU A 25 -8.46 15.33 4.40
CA GLU A 25 -8.19 15.57 5.81
C GLU A 25 -9.05 14.69 6.72
N THR A 26 -10.28 14.35 6.32
CA THR A 26 -11.24 13.59 7.12
C THR A 26 -11.86 12.45 6.32
N GLY A 27 -12.49 11.50 7.01
CA GLY A 27 -13.20 10.37 6.41
C GLY A 27 -12.45 9.03 6.50
N ASN A 28 -13.23 7.95 6.57
CA ASN A 28 -12.72 6.60 6.84
C ASN A 28 -11.82 6.05 5.73
N LEU A 29 -11.98 6.56 4.50
CA LEU A 29 -11.26 6.09 3.32
C LEU A 29 -10.14 7.05 2.86
N ARG A 30 -9.75 8.04 3.68
CA ARG A 30 -8.78 9.05 3.26
C ARG A 30 -7.41 8.50 2.86
N PHE A 31 -7.02 7.33 3.38
CA PHE A 31 -5.78 6.63 3.02
C PHE A 31 -5.97 5.56 1.93
N GLY A 32 -7.18 5.42 1.38
CA GLY A 32 -7.49 4.45 0.34
C GLY A 32 -6.54 4.49 -0.85
N PRO A 33 -6.20 5.67 -1.42
CA PRO A 33 -5.24 5.76 -2.51
C PRO A 33 -3.83 5.24 -2.14
N LEU A 34 -3.35 5.54 -0.93
CA LEU A 34 -2.05 5.04 -0.45
C LEU A 34 -2.07 3.52 -0.26
N ILE A 35 -3.17 2.98 0.27
CA ILE A 35 -3.36 1.54 0.44
C ILE A 35 -3.37 0.84 -0.92
N GLN A 36 -4.12 1.37 -1.90
CA GLN A 36 -4.17 0.83 -3.26
C GLN A 36 -2.80 0.87 -3.93
N TRP A 37 -2.05 1.95 -3.73
CA TRP A 37 -0.69 2.04 -4.28
C TRP A 37 0.27 1.02 -3.65
N ALA A 38 0.23 0.84 -2.33
CA ALA A 38 1.00 -0.20 -1.66
C ALA A 38 0.58 -1.61 -2.10
N GLN A 39 -0.72 -1.82 -2.35
CA GLN A 39 -1.25 -3.08 -2.87
C GLN A 39 -0.70 -3.40 -4.26
N SER A 40 -0.70 -2.44 -5.19
CA SER A 40 -0.14 -2.67 -6.53
C SER A 40 1.32 -3.11 -6.50
N TRP A 41 2.11 -2.56 -5.57
CA TRP A 41 3.49 -3.01 -5.38
C TRP A 41 3.57 -4.39 -4.72
N ALA A 42 2.72 -4.67 -3.73
CA ALA A 42 2.68 -5.98 -3.08
C ALA A 42 2.35 -7.08 -4.10
N ASP A 43 1.38 -6.84 -4.98
CA ASP A 43 1.00 -7.74 -6.06
C ASP A 43 2.14 -7.88 -7.10
N TYR A 44 2.80 -6.78 -7.46
CA TYR A 44 3.93 -6.79 -8.40
C TYR A 44 5.12 -7.62 -7.89
N PHE A 45 5.51 -7.46 -6.62
CA PHE A 45 6.63 -8.20 -6.04
C PHE A 45 6.24 -9.57 -5.50
N GLY A 46 4.94 -9.87 -5.38
CA GLY A 46 4.46 -11.06 -4.67
C GLY A 46 4.87 -11.07 -3.18
N GLN A 47 5.14 -9.90 -2.59
CA GLN A 47 5.64 -9.77 -1.22
C GLN A 47 4.87 -8.69 -0.43
N PRO A 48 4.75 -8.82 0.90
CA PRO A 48 4.12 -7.78 1.70
C PRO A 48 4.87 -6.44 1.60
N VAL A 49 4.13 -5.35 1.43
CA VAL A 49 4.67 -3.98 1.36
C VAL A 49 4.18 -3.16 2.56
N PRO A 50 5.04 -2.91 3.56
CA PRO A 50 4.76 -1.94 4.61
C PRO A 50 4.65 -0.53 4.06
N TRP A 51 3.69 0.23 4.57
CA TRP A 51 3.50 1.64 4.22
C TRP A 51 3.19 2.49 5.45
N GLN A 52 3.59 3.75 5.38
CA GLN A 52 3.41 4.73 6.45
C GLN A 52 2.95 6.06 5.87
N ALA A 53 2.09 6.76 6.62
CA ALA A 53 1.67 8.12 6.38
C ALA A 53 1.93 8.96 7.63
N SER A 54 2.61 10.08 7.45
CA SER A 54 2.97 11.03 8.50
C SER A 54 2.50 12.44 8.15
N GLN A 55 2.13 13.21 9.16
CA GLN A 55 1.75 14.61 9.03
C GLN A 55 2.47 15.43 10.08
N ASN A 56 3.09 16.54 9.68
CA ASN A 56 3.88 17.41 10.56
C ASN A 56 4.92 16.61 11.38
N GLY A 57 5.58 15.65 10.74
CA GLY A 57 6.57 14.77 11.37
C GLY A 57 5.99 13.66 12.26
N LYS A 58 4.68 13.60 12.48
CA LYS A 58 4.02 12.58 13.30
C LYS A 58 3.40 11.48 12.43
N LEU A 59 3.67 10.21 12.75
CA LEU A 59 3.00 9.09 12.12
C LEU A 59 1.49 9.14 12.44
N VAL A 60 0.67 9.22 11.40
CA VAL A 60 -0.80 9.27 11.54
C VAL A 60 -1.46 7.95 11.21
N ARG A 61 -0.84 7.13 10.34
CA ARG A 61 -1.30 5.78 10.02
C ARG A 61 -0.18 4.96 9.40
N GLU A 62 -0.26 3.66 9.59
CA GLU A 62 0.57 2.69 8.91
C GLU A 62 -0.22 1.42 8.62
N GLY A 63 0.35 0.57 7.78
CA GLY A 63 -0.21 -0.73 7.45
C GLY A 63 0.76 -1.56 6.62
N VAL A 64 0.32 -2.76 6.25
CA VAL A 64 1.05 -3.65 5.36
C VAL A 64 0.07 -4.12 4.30
N ALA A 65 0.32 -3.79 3.04
CA ALA A 65 -0.38 -4.39 1.92
C ALA A 65 0.18 -5.79 1.70
N ARG A 66 -0.68 -6.79 1.53
CA ARG A 66 -0.27 -8.17 1.29
C ARG A 66 -0.69 -8.54 -0.13
N PRO A 67 0.16 -9.25 -0.90
CA PRO A 67 -0.24 -9.70 -2.23
C PRO A 67 -1.55 -10.47 -2.12
N ALA A 68 -2.44 -10.30 -3.08
CA ALA A 68 -3.57 -11.21 -3.21
C ALA A 68 -2.98 -12.62 -3.35
N SER A 69 -3.20 -13.49 -2.37
CA SER A 69 -2.69 -14.87 -2.39
C SER A 69 -2.91 -15.45 -3.78
N ALA A 70 -1.85 -16.00 -4.37
CA ALA A 70 -1.91 -16.67 -5.67
C ALA A 70 -2.71 -17.98 -5.55
N ASP A 71 -4.01 -17.89 -5.25
CA ASP A 71 -4.95 -19.00 -5.20
C ASP A 71 -5.52 -19.26 -6.61
N ARG A 72 -4.62 -19.28 -7.61
CA ARG A 72 -4.92 -19.51 -9.04
C ARG A 72 -3.79 -20.23 -9.78
N ALA A 73 -3.06 -21.13 -9.12
CA ALA A 73 -2.09 -21.99 -9.79
C ALA A 73 -2.08 -23.44 -9.27
N THR A 74 -3.22 -23.94 -8.77
CA THR A 74 -3.41 -25.38 -8.48
C THR A 74 -4.80 -25.84 -8.92
N VAL A 75 -5.16 -25.55 -10.18
CA VAL A 75 -6.23 -26.24 -10.90
C VAL A 75 -5.79 -26.55 -12.33
N GLU A 76 -4.61 -27.14 -12.51
CA GLU A 76 -4.28 -27.81 -13.78
C GLU A 76 -3.19 -28.87 -13.54
N GLY A 77 -3.51 -29.79 -12.65
CA GLY A 77 -2.90 -31.11 -12.61
C GLY A 77 -4.00 -32.15 -12.80
N SER A 78 -3.81 -33.03 -13.79
CA SER A 78 -4.64 -34.20 -14.12
C SER A 78 -5.88 -33.94 -14.98
N SER A 79 -5.75 -34.17 -16.29
CA SER A 79 -6.20 -35.42 -16.91
C SER A 79 -6.30 -35.26 -18.43
N ARG A 80 -5.33 -35.81 -19.16
CA ARG A 80 -5.49 -36.91 -20.14
C ARG A 80 -4.19 -37.13 -20.91
#